data_AF-A0A1Y4QUS5-F1
#
_entry.id   AF-A0A1Y4QUS5-F1
#
_cell.length_a   1.000
_cell.length_b   1.000
_cell.length_c   1.000
_cell.angle_alpha   90.00
_cell.angle_beta   90.00
_cell.angle_gamma   90.00
#
_symmetry.space_group_name_H-M   'P 1'
#
loop_
_entity.id
_entity.type
_entity.pdbx_description
1 polymer ?
#
loop_
_entity_poly.entity_id
_entity_poly.type
_entity_poly.pdbx_seq_one_letter_code
_entity_poly.pdbx_strand_id
1 'polypeptide(L)'
;MKIEKITNSHIIQSINNSFPALFLVLNLASICLLINNFSSSLLASKICLLIITLLPCFIAVVLSFYLTNRIEYCLFAFIILIITKQNNIISAYLIAIVLYYLNYIFEKYLLNYHFIKDLPKFVEDSVKKIILILSFIVITFIALQIKINLDWLSLFDLPITCILIIFLYCLLFYFGYHPALLLAFLGPIQLLFLSENIQAALLNLPLEHLFTHGTMSAFANMSGTGVTIGIVLLSKKLAPSSLKAAWFGVNENVIFGLPVTKNKKAFLPFVIGGTILGSFPFVLMALGYLNKPIFDAPYLGIFIEGFLVNFDYRSIIVNLIQIGGSLLFWKFLYREN
;
A
#
# COMPACT_ATOMS: atom_id res chain seq x y z
N MET A 1 -1.99 -6.71 -23.96
CA MET A 1 -3.05 -6.67 -22.92
C MET A 1 -3.23 -5.22 -22.51
N LYS A 2 -4.42 -4.60 -22.64
CA LYS A 2 -4.62 -3.19 -22.24
C LYS A 2 -4.49 -3.08 -20.71
N ILE A 3 -3.70 -2.13 -20.20
CA ILE A 3 -3.51 -1.88 -18.76
C ILE A 3 -4.85 -1.69 -18.02
N GLU A 4 -5.86 -1.14 -18.71
CA GLU A 4 -7.25 -1.02 -18.23
C GLU A 4 -7.88 -2.35 -17.80
N LYS A 5 -7.53 -3.48 -18.44
CA LYS A 5 -8.02 -4.80 -18.02
C LYS A 5 -7.39 -5.26 -16.70
N ILE A 6 -6.19 -4.78 -16.39
CA ILE A 6 -5.49 -5.06 -15.13
C ILE A 6 -6.12 -4.21 -14.03
N THR A 7 -6.28 -2.90 -14.25
CA THR A 7 -6.85 -1.98 -13.23
C THR A 7 -8.29 -2.32 -12.85
N ASN A 8 -9.07 -2.85 -13.79
CA ASN A 8 -10.46 -3.25 -13.56
C ASN A 8 -10.59 -4.72 -13.13
N SER A 9 -9.47 -5.39 -12.83
CA SER A 9 -9.51 -6.73 -12.25
C SER A 9 -10.13 -6.67 -10.86
N HIS A 10 -11.16 -7.49 -10.65
CA HIS A 10 -11.80 -7.68 -9.36
C HIS A 10 -10.76 -7.94 -8.25
N ILE A 11 -9.75 -8.78 -8.52
CA ILE A 11 -8.71 -9.13 -7.56
C ILE A 11 -7.92 -7.89 -7.11
N ILE A 12 -7.50 -7.05 -8.07
CA ILE A 12 -6.71 -5.85 -7.77
C ILE A 12 -7.51 -4.86 -6.94
N GLN A 13 -8.79 -4.66 -7.28
CA GLN A 13 -9.68 -3.80 -6.52
C GLN A 13 -9.91 -4.33 -5.10
N SER A 14 -10.17 -5.64 -4.95
CA SER A 14 -10.32 -6.28 -3.64
C SER A 14 -9.07 -6.12 -2.77
N ILE A 15 -7.88 -6.30 -3.34
CA ILE A 15 -6.61 -6.10 -2.62
C ILE A 15 -6.49 -4.64 -2.19
N ASN A 16 -6.67 -3.69 -3.10
CA ASN A 16 -6.54 -2.27 -2.80
C ASN A 16 -7.54 -1.81 -1.71
N ASN A 17 -8.77 -2.31 -1.78
CA ASN A 17 -9.83 -1.98 -0.82
C ASN A 17 -9.61 -2.61 0.56
N SER A 18 -8.75 -3.63 0.67
CA SER A 18 -8.40 -4.24 1.96
C SER A 18 -7.42 -3.42 2.78
N PHE A 19 -6.55 -2.63 2.14
CA PHE A 19 -5.46 -1.91 2.81
C PHE A 19 -5.91 -0.88 3.86
N PRO A 20 -6.96 -0.06 3.65
CA PRO A 20 -7.37 0.92 4.66
C PRO A 20 -7.65 0.29 6.03
N ALA A 21 -8.31 -0.87 6.05
CA ALA A 21 -8.58 -1.60 7.29
C ALA A 21 -7.29 -2.14 7.93
N LEU A 22 -6.36 -2.65 7.12
CA LEU A 22 -5.11 -3.25 7.59
C LEU A 22 -4.13 -2.20 8.12
N PHE A 23 -3.99 -1.06 7.44
CA PHE A 23 -3.18 0.06 7.92
C PHE A 23 -3.79 0.71 9.17
N LEU A 24 -5.12 0.77 9.28
CA LEU A 24 -5.78 1.25 10.50
C LEU A 24 -5.40 0.40 11.72
N VAL A 25 -5.36 -0.93 11.56
CA VAL A 25 -4.93 -1.84 12.63
C VAL A 25 -3.45 -1.62 13.00
N LEU A 26 -2.57 -1.43 12.01
CA LEU A 26 -1.17 -1.09 12.29
C LEU A 26 -1.02 0.27 12.99
N ASN A 27 -1.80 1.28 12.60
CA ASN A 27 -1.80 2.57 13.27
C ASN A 27 -2.22 2.47 14.74
N LEU A 28 -3.16 1.57 15.06
CA LEU A 28 -3.48 1.28 16.46
C LEU A 28 -2.26 0.69 17.20
N ALA A 29 -1.50 -0.21 16.58
CA ALA A 29 -0.25 -0.73 17.15
C ALA A 29 0.79 0.38 17.37
N SER A 30 0.93 1.29 16.41
CA SER A 30 1.81 2.46 16.52
C SER A 30 1.39 3.40 17.65
N ILE A 31 0.10 3.65 17.84
CA ILE A 31 -0.41 4.45 18.97
C ILE A 31 -0.07 3.76 20.30
N CYS A 32 -0.27 2.44 20.40
CA CYS A 32 0.11 1.68 21.58
C CYS A 32 1.62 1.74 21.85
N LEU A 33 2.45 1.67 20.81
CA LEU A 33 3.90 1.87 20.91
C LEU A 33 4.24 3.25 21.49
N LEU A 34 3.61 4.32 21.00
CA LEU A 34 3.85 5.68 21.50
C LEU A 34 3.44 5.82 22.97
N ILE A 35 2.26 5.30 23.34
CA ILE A 35 1.80 5.29 24.74
C ILE A 35 2.82 4.55 25.61
N ASN A 36 3.34 3.41 25.15
CA ASN A 36 4.41 2.69 25.85
C ASN A 36 5.66 3.55 26.01
N ASN A 37 6.12 4.25 24.97
CA ASN A 37 7.32 5.10 25.05
C ASN A 37 7.15 6.28 26.02
N PHE A 38 5.94 6.85 26.14
CA PHE A 38 5.67 7.94 27.07
C PHE A 38 5.44 7.50 28.51
N SER A 39 4.80 6.34 28.72
CA SER A 39 4.31 5.92 30.05
C SER A 39 4.89 4.62 30.58
N SER A 40 5.77 3.95 29.81
CA SER A 40 6.26 2.59 30.09
C SER A 40 5.13 1.58 30.34
N SER A 41 4.00 1.76 29.65
CA SER A 41 2.79 0.95 29.86
C SER A 41 2.94 -0.47 29.31
N LEU A 42 3.04 -1.43 30.23
CA LEU A 42 3.05 -2.85 29.90
C LEU A 42 1.79 -3.27 29.10
N LEU A 43 0.63 -2.71 29.41
CA LEU A 43 -0.61 -3.01 28.67
C LEU A 43 -0.48 -2.57 27.21
N ALA A 44 0.04 -1.36 26.97
CA ALA A 44 0.21 -0.83 25.62
C ALA A 44 1.21 -1.67 24.81
N SER A 45 2.33 -2.09 25.42
CA SER A 45 3.29 -2.99 24.77
C SER A 45 2.67 -4.35 24.39
N LYS A 46 1.85 -4.93 25.28
CA LYS A 46 1.14 -6.20 25.02
C LYS A 46 0.14 -6.08 23.89
N ILE A 47 -0.63 -4.98 23.85
CA ILE A 47 -1.59 -4.74 22.76
C ILE A 47 -0.86 -4.54 21.43
N CYS A 48 0.23 -3.76 21.42
CA CYS A 48 1.06 -3.55 20.23
C CYS A 48 1.58 -4.89 19.67
N LEU A 49 2.19 -5.71 20.54
CA LEU A 49 2.70 -7.04 20.15
C LEU A 49 1.57 -7.97 19.69
N LEU A 50 0.43 -7.97 20.37
CA LEU A 50 -0.73 -8.77 19.98
C LEU A 50 -1.20 -8.42 18.57
N ILE A 51 -1.32 -7.13 18.26
CA ILE A 51 -1.72 -6.67 16.93
C ILE A 51 -0.73 -7.15 15.86
N ILE A 52 0.58 -6.98 16.09
CA ILE A 52 1.62 -7.41 15.15
C ILE A 52 1.56 -8.93 14.92
N THR A 53 1.45 -9.70 15.99
CA THR A 53 1.39 -11.18 15.90
C THR A 53 0.13 -11.69 15.20
N LEU A 54 -1.01 -11.00 15.33
CA LEU A 54 -2.27 -11.37 14.69
C LEU A 54 -2.46 -10.75 13.30
N LEU A 55 -1.57 -9.86 12.85
CA LEU A 55 -1.71 -9.17 11.57
C LEU A 55 -1.85 -10.12 10.36
N PRO A 56 -1.09 -11.23 10.24
CA PRO A 56 -1.32 -12.22 9.19
C PRO A 56 -2.75 -12.79 9.20
N CYS A 57 -3.33 -13.00 10.39
CA CYS A 57 -4.71 -13.49 10.51
C CYS A 57 -5.72 -12.43 10.06
N PHE A 58 -5.51 -11.17 10.43
CA PHE A 58 -6.37 -10.06 9.98
C PHE A 58 -6.33 -9.92 8.46
N ILE A 59 -5.16 -10.03 7.85
CA ILE A 59 -4.98 -10.01 6.39
C ILE A 59 -5.78 -11.13 5.73
N ALA A 60 -5.61 -12.38 6.19
CA ALA A 60 -6.30 -13.52 5.61
C ALA A 60 -7.84 -13.32 5.66
N VAL A 61 -8.37 -12.86 6.79
CA VAL A 61 -9.81 -12.61 6.96
C VAL A 61 -10.30 -11.45 6.12
N VAL A 62 -9.65 -10.28 6.24
CA VAL A 62 -10.10 -9.04 5.57
C VAL A 62 -10.00 -9.20 4.05
N LEU A 63 -8.88 -9.70 3.53
CA LEU A 63 -8.70 -9.85 2.09
C LEU A 63 -9.65 -10.90 1.50
N SER A 64 -9.83 -12.05 2.16
CA SER A 64 -10.81 -13.04 1.72
C SER A 64 -12.22 -12.49 1.68
N PHE A 65 -12.58 -11.63 2.63
CA PHE A 65 -13.87 -10.93 2.60
C PHE A 65 -13.98 -9.99 1.39
N TYR A 66 -12.98 -9.14 1.13
CA TYR A 66 -13.00 -8.26 -0.05
C TYR A 66 -12.98 -9.01 -1.39
N LEU A 67 -12.40 -10.21 -1.44
CA LEU A 67 -12.36 -11.05 -2.64
C LEU A 67 -13.68 -11.78 -2.93
N THR A 68 -14.51 -12.02 -1.91
CA THR A 68 -15.64 -12.97 -2.04
C THR A 68 -16.97 -12.48 -1.49
N ASN A 69 -16.93 -11.52 -0.57
CA ASN A 69 -18.05 -11.09 0.27
C ASN A 69 -18.71 -12.28 1.02
N ARG A 70 -17.91 -13.28 1.42
CA ARG A 70 -18.38 -14.52 2.06
C ARG A 70 -17.52 -14.90 3.26
N ILE A 71 -18.17 -15.18 4.39
CA ILE A 71 -17.52 -15.47 5.68
C ILE A 71 -16.80 -16.82 5.64
N GLU A 72 -17.29 -17.78 4.86
CA GLU A 72 -16.71 -19.11 4.75
C GLU A 72 -15.26 -19.07 4.25
N TYR A 73 -14.96 -18.16 3.30
CA TYR A 73 -13.61 -17.97 2.80
C TYR A 73 -12.69 -17.36 3.85
N CYS A 74 -13.21 -16.42 4.65
CA CYS A 74 -12.46 -15.82 5.75
C CYS A 74 -12.05 -16.86 6.79
N LEU A 75 -12.99 -17.74 7.17
CA LEU A 75 -12.74 -18.81 8.13
C LEU A 75 -11.73 -19.81 7.58
N PHE A 76 -11.87 -20.23 6.32
CA PHE A 76 -10.95 -21.19 5.72
C PHE A 76 -9.55 -20.62 5.53
N ALA A 77 -9.42 -19.38 5.05
CA ALA A 77 -8.11 -18.73 4.94
C ALA A 77 -7.41 -18.61 6.32
N PHE A 78 -8.16 -18.23 7.36
CA PHE A 78 -7.67 -18.19 8.73
C PHE A 78 -7.20 -19.58 9.21
N ILE A 79 -8.01 -20.62 9.03
CA ILE A 79 -7.68 -21.99 9.46
C ILE A 79 -6.44 -22.51 8.71
N ILE A 80 -6.34 -22.30 7.40
CA ILE A 80 -5.16 -22.71 6.60
C ILE A 80 -3.89 -22.08 7.18
N LEU A 81 -3.93 -20.78 7.48
CA LEU A 81 -2.78 -20.05 8.01
C LEU A 81 -2.30 -20.65 9.34
N ILE A 82 -3.24 -20.94 10.25
CA ILE A 82 -2.93 -21.52 11.57
C ILE A 82 -2.39 -22.95 11.45
N ILE A 83 -3.01 -23.80 10.63
CA ILE A 83 -2.59 -25.21 10.44
C ILE A 83 -1.19 -25.27 9.84
N THR A 84 -0.91 -24.42 8.85
CA THR A 84 0.37 -24.42 8.11
C THR A 84 1.49 -23.73 8.87
N LYS A 85 1.17 -23.01 9.96
CA LYS A 85 2.11 -22.18 10.75
C LYS A 85 2.86 -21.15 9.90
N GLN A 86 2.31 -20.76 8.75
CA GLN A 86 2.88 -19.74 7.86
C GLN A 86 2.51 -18.33 8.34
N ASN A 87 2.90 -17.97 9.56
CA ASN A 87 2.49 -16.72 10.22
C ASN A 87 3.24 -15.47 9.69
N ASN A 88 3.40 -15.33 8.38
CA ASN A 88 3.92 -14.11 7.77
C ASN A 88 2.87 -13.47 6.85
N ILE A 89 2.97 -12.14 6.71
CA ILE A 89 2.03 -11.28 6.00
C ILE A 89 1.85 -11.73 4.53
N ILE A 90 2.94 -12.06 3.84
CA ILE A 90 2.92 -12.47 2.43
C ILE A 90 2.18 -13.80 2.25
N SER A 91 2.39 -14.76 3.14
CA SER A 91 1.70 -16.06 3.09
C SER A 91 0.20 -15.89 3.31
N ALA A 92 -0.21 -15.03 4.23
CA ALA A 92 -1.62 -14.70 4.42
C ALA A 92 -2.27 -14.10 3.16
N TYR A 93 -1.58 -13.17 2.49
CA TYR A 93 -2.02 -12.63 1.19
C TYR A 93 -2.18 -13.74 0.14
N LEU A 94 -1.16 -14.58 -0.02
CA LEU A 94 -1.17 -15.65 -1.02
C LEU A 94 -2.25 -16.68 -0.73
N ILE A 95 -2.43 -17.11 0.52
CA ILE A 95 -3.48 -18.06 0.91
C ILE A 95 -4.87 -17.51 0.53
N ALA A 96 -5.16 -16.24 0.85
CA ALA A 96 -6.46 -15.64 0.52
C ALA A 96 -6.70 -15.56 -1.00
N ILE A 97 -5.69 -15.13 -1.78
CA ILE A 97 -5.80 -15.01 -3.24
C ILE A 97 -5.91 -16.39 -3.91
N VAL A 98 -5.08 -17.35 -3.51
CA VAL A 98 -5.07 -18.70 -4.08
C VAL A 98 -6.37 -19.43 -3.73
N LEU A 99 -6.90 -19.28 -2.52
CA LEU A 99 -8.19 -19.85 -2.12
C LEU A 99 -9.33 -19.31 -2.99
N TYR A 100 -9.38 -18.00 -3.18
CA TYR A 100 -10.35 -17.38 -4.08
C TYR A 100 -10.21 -17.92 -5.51
N TYR A 101 -9.00 -17.90 -6.06
CA TYR A 101 -8.78 -18.23 -7.47
C TYR A 101 -9.01 -19.71 -7.77
N LEU A 102 -8.55 -20.61 -6.90
CA LEU A 102 -8.76 -22.05 -7.03
C LEU A 102 -10.26 -22.38 -6.98
N ASN A 103 -10.99 -21.78 -6.03
CA ASN A 103 -12.42 -22.00 -5.93
C ASN A 103 -13.17 -21.44 -7.15
N TYR A 104 -12.78 -20.26 -7.66
CA TYR A 104 -13.33 -19.70 -8.90
C TYR A 104 -13.13 -20.65 -10.09
N ILE A 105 -11.94 -21.26 -10.22
CA ILE A 105 -11.66 -22.26 -11.25
C ILE A 105 -12.58 -23.47 -11.07
N PHE A 106 -12.63 -24.05 -9.87
CA PHE A 106 -13.43 -25.25 -9.63
C PHE A 106 -14.92 -24.99 -9.85
N GLU A 107 -15.48 -23.88 -9.40
CA GLU A 107 -16.87 -23.50 -9.68
C GLU A 107 -17.11 -23.38 -11.20
N LYS A 108 -16.19 -22.72 -11.92
CA LYS A 108 -16.31 -22.56 -13.38
C LYS A 108 -16.30 -23.90 -14.13
N TYR A 109 -15.54 -24.90 -13.69
CA TYR A 109 -15.50 -26.19 -14.38
C TYR A 109 -16.58 -27.15 -13.88
N LEU A 110 -16.79 -27.26 -12.57
CA LEU A 110 -17.70 -28.24 -11.97
C LEU A 110 -19.17 -27.84 -12.11
N LEU A 111 -19.52 -26.55 -11.97
CA LEU A 111 -20.92 -26.10 -12.10
C LEU A 111 -21.38 -26.02 -13.56
N ASN A 112 -20.44 -25.95 -14.52
CA ASN A 112 -20.77 -25.97 -15.94
C ASN A 112 -21.10 -27.37 -16.48
N TYR A 113 -20.97 -28.43 -15.67
CA TYR A 113 -21.51 -29.73 -16.05
C TYR A 113 -23.03 -29.63 -16.17
N HIS A 114 -23.56 -30.00 -17.35
CA HIS A 114 -24.98 -29.90 -17.69
C HIS A 114 -25.91 -30.41 -16.58
N PHE A 115 -25.54 -31.53 -15.96
CA PHE A 115 -26.29 -32.11 -14.86
C PHE A 115 -26.52 -31.17 -13.67
N ILE A 116 -25.56 -30.30 -13.33
CA ILE A 116 -25.63 -29.40 -12.17
C ILE A 116 -26.37 -28.10 -12.52
N LYS A 117 -26.20 -27.63 -13.75
CA LYS A 117 -26.78 -26.37 -14.23
C LYS A 117 -28.32 -26.36 -14.21
N ASP A 118 -28.92 -27.52 -14.39
CA ASP A 118 -30.38 -27.68 -14.45
C ASP A 118 -30.99 -28.00 -13.06
N LEU A 119 -30.17 -28.06 -12.00
CA LEU A 119 -30.65 -28.33 -10.64
C LEU A 119 -31.22 -27.07 -9.96
N PRO A 120 -32.11 -27.24 -8.96
CA PRO A 120 -32.55 -26.14 -8.13
C PRO A 120 -31.39 -25.42 -7.45
N LYS A 121 -31.51 -24.10 -7.27
CA LYS A 121 -30.47 -23.23 -6.69
C LYS A 121 -29.91 -23.72 -5.36
N PHE A 122 -30.74 -24.31 -4.49
CA PHE A 122 -30.28 -24.85 -3.19
C PHE A 122 -29.30 -26.02 -3.34
N VAL A 123 -29.40 -26.81 -4.41
CA VAL A 123 -28.46 -27.89 -4.72
C VAL A 123 -27.15 -27.31 -5.24
N GLU A 124 -27.23 -26.34 -6.17
CA GLU A 124 -26.06 -25.62 -6.67
C GLU A 124 -25.26 -24.96 -5.53
N ASP A 125 -25.95 -24.31 -4.59
CA ASP A 125 -25.32 -23.70 -3.41
C ASP A 125 -24.67 -24.75 -2.48
N SER A 126 -25.24 -25.96 -2.40
CA SER A 126 -24.65 -27.08 -1.66
C SER A 126 -23.38 -27.59 -2.34
N VAL A 127 -23.39 -27.70 -3.68
CA VAL A 127 -22.20 -28.07 -4.47
C VAL A 127 -21.09 -27.03 -4.30
N LYS A 128 -21.40 -25.73 -4.34
CA LYS A 128 -20.42 -24.66 -4.10
C LYS A 128 -19.71 -24.79 -2.75
N LYS A 129 -20.45 -25.17 -1.68
CA LYS A 129 -19.84 -25.41 -0.36
C LYS A 129 -18.88 -26.61 -0.37
N ILE A 130 -19.24 -27.69 -1.07
CA ILE A 130 -18.35 -28.85 -1.23
C ILE A 130 -17.08 -28.47 -2.00
N ILE A 131 -17.22 -27.68 -3.08
CA ILE A 131 -16.09 -27.16 -3.86
C ILE A 131 -15.15 -26.32 -2.98
N LEU A 132 -15.71 -25.50 -2.09
CA LEU A 132 -14.92 -24.69 -1.17
C LEU A 132 -14.14 -25.55 -0.16
N ILE A 133 -14.77 -26.61 0.38
CA ILE A 133 -14.09 -27.58 1.25
C ILE A 133 -12.95 -28.28 0.51
N LEU A 134 -13.17 -28.68 -0.75
CA LEU A 134 -12.15 -29.31 -1.58
C LEU A 134 -10.97 -28.36 -1.84
N SER A 135 -11.25 -27.09 -2.17
CA SER A 135 -10.24 -26.04 -2.34
C SER A 135 -9.41 -25.84 -1.07
N PHE A 136 -10.07 -25.81 0.10
CA PHE A 136 -9.42 -25.72 1.40
C PHE A 136 -8.44 -26.88 1.65
N ILE A 137 -8.86 -28.12 1.39
CA ILE A 137 -8.01 -29.31 1.60
C ILE A 137 -6.78 -29.25 0.68
N VAL A 138 -6.98 -28.96 -0.61
CA VAL A 138 -5.90 -28.89 -1.60
C VAL A 138 -4.88 -27.81 -1.22
N ILE A 139 -5.34 -26.62 -0.85
CA ILE A 139 -4.45 -25.51 -0.50
C ILE A 139 -3.72 -25.78 0.80
N THR A 140 -4.39 -26.37 1.80
CA THR A 140 -3.74 -26.76 3.05
C THR A 140 -2.59 -27.73 2.77
N PHE A 141 -2.82 -28.74 1.94
CA PHE A 141 -1.79 -29.72 1.59
C PHE A 141 -0.60 -29.07 0.86
N ILE A 142 -0.86 -28.21 -0.12
CA ILE A 142 0.18 -27.48 -0.86
C ILE A 142 0.97 -26.56 0.08
N ALA A 143 0.28 -25.77 0.91
CA ALA A 143 0.90 -24.83 1.83
C ALA A 143 1.76 -25.52 2.90
N LEU A 144 1.43 -26.75 3.31
CA LEU A 144 2.28 -27.56 4.20
C LEU A 144 3.62 -27.98 3.56
N GLN A 145 3.69 -28.05 2.23
CA GLN A 145 4.89 -28.49 1.51
C GLN A 145 5.79 -27.34 1.05
N ILE A 146 5.24 -26.14 0.92
CA ILE A 146 5.94 -24.98 0.39
C ILE A 146 6.42 -24.10 1.55
N LYS A 147 7.72 -23.80 1.57
CA LYS A 147 8.27 -22.71 2.39
C LYS A 147 8.66 -21.56 1.47
N ILE A 148 8.03 -20.41 1.67
CA ILE A 148 8.29 -19.22 0.84
C ILE A 148 9.57 -18.55 1.35
N ASN A 149 10.57 -18.40 0.48
CA ASN A 149 11.71 -17.54 0.76
C ASN A 149 11.30 -16.07 0.51
N LEU A 150 11.52 -15.21 1.51
CA LEU A 150 11.18 -13.79 1.50
C LEU A 150 12.43 -12.87 1.44
N ASP A 151 13.64 -13.42 1.38
CA ASP A 151 14.90 -12.65 1.41
C ASP A 151 14.97 -11.58 0.31
N TRP A 152 14.38 -11.86 -0.85
CA TRP A 152 14.33 -10.96 -2.00
C TRP A 152 13.50 -9.70 -1.75
N LEU A 153 12.63 -9.67 -0.74
CA LEU A 153 11.83 -8.49 -0.42
C LEU A 153 12.70 -7.31 0.03
N SER A 154 13.84 -7.57 0.67
CA SER A 154 14.79 -6.53 1.08
C SER A 154 15.26 -5.65 -0.10
N LEU A 155 15.18 -6.15 -1.34
CA LEU A 155 15.47 -5.35 -2.54
C LEU A 155 14.55 -4.14 -2.69
N PHE A 156 13.31 -4.21 -2.21
CA PHE A 156 12.35 -3.09 -2.26
C PHE A 156 12.71 -1.94 -1.33
N ASP A 157 13.59 -2.20 -0.37
CA ASP A 157 13.98 -1.26 0.66
C ASP A 157 15.32 -0.57 0.34
N LEU A 158 15.97 -0.97 -0.75
CA LEU A 158 17.12 -0.25 -1.29
C LEU A 158 16.68 1.14 -1.79
N PRO A 159 17.41 2.22 -1.45
CA PRO A 159 17.04 3.57 -1.89
C PRO A 159 16.87 3.70 -3.40
N ILE A 160 17.71 2.99 -4.17
CA ILE A 160 17.61 2.96 -5.64
C ILE A 160 16.30 2.33 -6.12
N THR A 161 15.80 1.30 -5.44
CA THR A 161 14.53 0.66 -5.77
C THR A 161 13.36 1.61 -5.46
N CYS A 162 13.39 2.31 -4.33
CA CYS A 162 12.40 3.35 -4.05
C CYS A 162 12.40 4.46 -5.10
N ILE A 163 13.58 4.93 -5.53
CA ILE A 163 13.71 5.91 -6.62
C ILE A 163 13.04 5.40 -7.90
N LEU A 164 13.30 4.15 -8.29
CA LEU A 164 12.71 3.54 -9.48
C LEU A 164 11.19 3.38 -9.37
N ILE A 165 10.68 3.02 -8.19
CA ILE A 165 9.25 2.93 -7.92
C ILE A 165 8.61 4.32 -8.04
N ILE A 166 9.18 5.35 -7.41
CA ILE A 166 8.65 6.72 -7.47
C ILE A 166 8.67 7.23 -8.92
N PHE A 167 9.75 6.96 -9.65
CA PHE A 167 9.82 7.25 -11.08
C PHE A 167 8.70 6.57 -11.87
N LEU A 168 8.43 5.29 -11.60
CA LEU A 168 7.35 4.56 -12.24
C LEU A 168 5.97 5.15 -11.89
N TYR A 169 5.75 5.59 -10.65
CA TYR A 169 4.52 6.29 -10.25
C TYR A 169 4.31 7.55 -11.09
N CYS A 170 5.32 8.40 -11.21
CA CYS A 170 5.23 9.59 -12.04
C CYS A 170 5.05 9.25 -13.53
N LEU A 171 5.74 8.21 -14.03
CA LEU A 171 5.64 7.79 -15.42
C LEU A 171 4.24 7.25 -15.76
N LEU A 172 3.61 6.50 -14.86
CA LEU A 172 2.25 6.01 -15.03
C LEU A 172 1.27 7.18 -15.18
N PHE A 173 1.31 8.16 -14.28
CA PHE A 173 0.47 9.36 -14.38
C PHE A 173 0.74 10.14 -15.66
N TYR A 174 2.00 10.27 -16.07
CA TYR A 174 2.35 10.92 -17.33
C TYR A 174 1.70 10.22 -18.55
N PHE A 175 1.56 8.90 -18.53
CA PHE A 175 0.86 8.15 -19.56
C PHE A 175 -0.67 8.06 -19.36
N GLY A 176 -1.19 8.61 -18.27
CA GLY A 176 -2.62 8.64 -17.95
C GLY A 176 -3.13 7.46 -17.15
N TYR A 177 -2.23 6.71 -16.48
CA TYR A 177 -2.57 5.59 -15.61
C TYR A 177 -2.40 5.97 -14.14
N HIS A 178 -3.39 5.60 -13.32
CA HIS A 178 -3.31 5.84 -11.88
C HIS A 178 -2.33 4.84 -11.20
N PRO A 179 -1.35 5.28 -10.40
CA PRO A 179 -0.36 4.42 -9.77
C PRO A 179 -0.91 3.42 -8.75
N ALA A 180 -2.14 3.61 -8.27
CA ALA A 180 -2.82 2.64 -7.38
C ALA A 180 -2.89 1.22 -7.97
N LEU A 181 -2.68 1.03 -9.27
CA LEU A 181 -2.52 -0.30 -9.86
C LEU A 181 -1.30 -1.06 -9.29
N LEU A 182 -0.25 -0.36 -8.89
CA LEU A 182 0.94 -0.95 -8.29
C LEU A 182 0.74 -1.29 -6.81
N LEU A 183 -0.22 -0.65 -6.15
CA LEU A 183 -0.49 -0.86 -4.72
C LEU A 183 -0.91 -2.31 -4.44
N ALA A 184 -1.60 -2.98 -5.35
CA ALA A 184 -1.95 -4.39 -5.18
C ALA A 184 -0.73 -5.32 -5.10
N PHE A 185 0.43 -4.88 -5.60
CA PHE A 185 1.69 -5.62 -5.57
C PHE A 185 2.64 -5.12 -4.48
N LEU A 186 2.72 -3.79 -4.31
CA LEU A 186 3.65 -3.15 -3.38
C LEU A 186 3.08 -3.04 -1.96
N GLY A 187 1.77 -2.92 -1.82
CA GLY A 187 1.08 -2.76 -0.54
C GLY A 187 1.33 -3.89 0.47
N PRO A 188 1.37 -5.18 0.08
CA PRO A 188 1.72 -6.25 1.02
C PRO A 188 3.14 -6.13 1.57
N ILE A 189 4.08 -5.64 0.74
CA ILE A 189 5.48 -5.39 1.13
C ILE A 189 5.55 -4.20 2.08
N GLN A 190 4.86 -3.10 1.74
CA GLN A 190 4.77 -1.90 2.57
C GLN A 190 4.13 -2.18 3.94
N LEU A 191 3.12 -3.06 3.98
CA LEU A 191 2.46 -3.50 5.20
C LEU A 191 3.40 -4.34 6.07
N LEU A 192 4.17 -5.25 5.45
CA LEU A 192 5.21 -6.03 6.12
C LEU A 192 6.27 -5.13 6.75
N PHE A 193 6.86 -4.25 5.96
CA PHE A 193 7.93 -3.36 6.40
C PHE A 193 7.51 -2.41 7.52
N LEU A 194 6.28 -1.88 7.45
CA LEU A 194 5.75 -1.06 8.55
C LEU A 194 5.58 -1.89 9.83
N SER A 195 5.04 -3.11 9.72
CA SER A 195 4.89 -4.02 10.87
C SER A 195 6.23 -4.36 11.51
N GLU A 196 7.26 -4.65 10.71
CA GLU A 196 8.61 -4.97 11.18
C GLU A 196 9.27 -3.77 11.87
N ASN A 197 9.09 -2.56 11.34
CA ASN A 197 9.56 -1.34 11.99
C ASN A 197 8.87 -1.10 13.35
N ILE A 198 7.54 -1.27 13.44
CA ILE A 198 6.82 -1.10 14.71
C ILE A 198 7.32 -2.13 15.73
N GLN A 199 7.57 -3.37 15.30
CA GLN A 199 8.12 -4.41 16.15
C GLN A 199 9.55 -4.08 16.63
N ALA A 200 10.42 -3.63 15.72
CA ALA A 200 11.77 -3.21 16.06
C ALA A 200 11.76 -2.05 17.06
N ALA A 201 10.89 -1.05 16.84
CA ALA A 201 10.71 0.07 17.74
C ALA A 201 10.26 -0.37 19.14
N LEU A 202 9.32 -1.32 19.23
CA LEU A 202 8.84 -1.88 20.50
C LEU A 202 9.96 -2.57 21.29
N LEU A 203 10.91 -3.17 20.58
CA LEU A 203 12.08 -3.87 21.14
C LEU A 203 13.30 -2.94 21.31
N ASN A 204 13.17 -1.64 21.03
CA ASN A 204 14.26 -0.66 21.01
C ASN A 204 15.42 -1.07 20.08
N LEU A 205 15.11 -1.73 18.97
CA LEU A 205 16.06 -2.10 17.92
C LEU A 205 16.08 -1.03 16.82
N PRO A 206 17.19 -0.93 16.05
CA PRO A 206 17.24 -0.06 14.88
C PRO A 206 16.12 -0.38 13.89
N LEU A 207 15.47 0.67 13.37
CA LEU A 207 14.47 0.52 12.32
C LEU A 207 15.17 0.19 11.00
N GLU A 208 14.68 -0.83 10.31
CA GLU A 208 15.30 -1.31 9.07
C GLU A 208 14.67 -0.62 7.85
N HIS A 209 13.34 -0.51 7.82
CA HIS A 209 12.63 -0.26 6.58
C HIS A 209 12.26 1.18 6.30
N LEU A 210 12.54 1.64 5.07
CA LEU A 210 12.20 2.98 4.58
C LEU A 210 11.02 2.95 3.60
N PHE A 211 10.75 1.80 2.96
CA PHE A 211 9.67 1.65 1.98
C PHE A 211 8.34 1.22 2.61
N THR A 212 7.63 2.16 3.23
CA THR A 212 6.27 1.93 3.74
C THR A 212 5.24 2.74 2.96
N HIS A 213 3.96 2.44 3.17
CA HIS A 213 2.87 3.22 2.57
C HIS A 213 2.92 4.67 3.07
N GLY A 214 3.14 4.85 4.38
CA GLY A 214 3.22 6.17 5.01
C GLY A 214 4.34 7.03 4.44
N THR A 215 5.54 6.49 4.18
CA THR A 215 6.64 7.28 3.58
C THR A 215 6.34 7.65 2.14
N MET A 216 5.74 6.74 1.37
CA MET A 216 5.29 7.04 0.02
C MET A 216 4.23 8.15 0.02
N SER A 217 3.28 8.13 0.95
CA SER A 217 2.25 9.17 1.09
C SER A 217 2.86 10.51 1.51
N ALA A 218 3.58 10.53 2.64
CA ALA A 218 4.09 11.74 3.27
C ALA A 218 5.16 12.47 2.44
N PHE A 219 5.95 11.74 1.64
CA PHE A 219 7.12 12.28 0.96
C PHE A 219 7.04 12.17 -0.56
N ALA A 220 6.84 10.98 -1.11
CA ALA A 220 6.81 10.79 -2.57
C ALA A 220 5.55 11.40 -3.21
N ASN A 221 4.42 11.31 -2.50
CA ASN A 221 3.12 11.84 -2.89
C ASN A 221 2.66 12.99 -1.99
N MET A 222 3.60 13.70 -1.35
CA MET A 222 3.36 14.76 -0.35
C MET A 222 2.26 15.74 -0.76
N SER A 223 2.23 16.13 -2.04
CA SER A 223 1.18 16.99 -2.60
C SER A 223 0.52 16.37 -3.83
N GLY A 224 0.40 15.04 -3.80
CA GLY A 224 0.14 14.17 -4.93
C GLY A 224 1.42 13.75 -5.65
N THR A 225 1.30 12.72 -6.51
CA THR A 225 2.45 12.18 -7.25
C THR A 225 3.12 13.24 -8.10
N GLY A 226 4.44 13.30 -8.07
CA GLY A 226 5.22 14.31 -8.77
C GLY A 226 5.44 15.60 -7.98
N VAL A 227 5.03 15.66 -6.70
CA VAL A 227 5.20 16.80 -5.79
C VAL A 227 4.71 18.10 -6.45
N THR A 228 3.45 18.10 -6.89
CA THR A 228 2.87 19.15 -7.74
C THR A 228 2.58 20.50 -7.08
N ILE A 229 2.83 20.68 -5.78
CA ILE A 229 2.53 21.93 -5.08
C ILE A 229 3.19 23.17 -5.70
N GLY A 230 4.37 23.03 -6.31
CA GLY A 230 5.08 24.13 -6.97
C GLY A 230 4.27 24.76 -8.10
N ILE A 231 3.70 23.97 -9.00
CA ILE A 231 2.86 24.52 -10.08
C ILE A 231 1.53 25.07 -9.58
N VAL A 232 0.98 24.48 -8.51
CA VAL A 232 -0.23 25.01 -7.86
C VAL A 232 0.00 26.41 -7.30
N LEU A 233 1.17 26.64 -6.68
CA LEU A 233 1.53 27.94 -6.12
C LEU A 233 1.92 28.98 -7.19
N LEU A 234 2.46 28.54 -8.33
CA LEU A 234 2.84 29.43 -9.45
C LEU A 234 1.65 29.83 -10.32
N SER A 235 0.67 28.94 -10.52
CA SER A 235 -0.45 29.16 -11.44
C SER A 235 -1.65 29.81 -10.76
N LYS A 236 -1.93 31.08 -11.12
CA LYS A 236 -3.15 31.79 -10.66
C LYS A 236 -4.45 31.07 -11.05
N LYS A 237 -4.42 30.27 -12.12
CA LYS A 237 -5.59 29.52 -12.61
C LYS A 237 -5.83 28.24 -11.81
N LEU A 238 -4.77 27.51 -11.45
CA LEU A 238 -4.88 26.23 -10.73
C LEU A 238 -4.98 26.39 -9.22
N ALA A 239 -4.38 27.43 -8.65
CA ALA A 239 -4.35 27.64 -7.20
C ALA A 239 -5.74 27.54 -6.53
N PRO A 240 -6.81 28.19 -7.02
CA PRO A 240 -8.10 28.21 -6.33
C PRO A 240 -8.75 26.82 -6.22
N SER A 241 -8.59 25.97 -7.23
CA SER A 241 -9.20 24.63 -7.26
C SER A 241 -8.28 23.54 -6.72
N SER A 242 -6.96 23.75 -6.71
CA SER A 242 -5.99 22.67 -6.46
C SER A 242 -5.26 22.80 -5.13
N LEU A 243 -5.15 24.00 -4.53
CA LEU A 243 -4.30 24.20 -3.34
C LEU A 243 -4.75 23.38 -2.14
N LYS A 244 -6.05 23.36 -1.84
CA LYS A 244 -6.60 22.56 -0.74
C LYS A 244 -6.36 21.07 -0.97
N ALA A 245 -6.64 20.56 -2.17
CA ALA A 245 -6.42 19.16 -2.51
C ALA A 245 -4.93 18.79 -2.40
N ALA A 246 -4.05 19.61 -2.99
CA ALA A 246 -2.60 19.39 -2.98
C ALA A 246 -2.03 19.45 -1.56
N TRP A 247 -2.63 20.21 -0.64
CA TRP A 247 -2.23 20.20 0.77
C TRP A 247 -2.44 18.84 1.43
N PHE A 248 -3.45 18.09 0.98
CA PHE A 248 -3.79 16.76 1.49
C PHE A 248 -3.37 15.65 0.52
N GLY A 249 -2.29 15.84 -0.25
CA GLY A 249 -1.75 14.78 -1.10
C GLY A 249 -2.58 14.42 -2.36
N VAL A 250 -3.59 15.23 -2.70
CA VAL A 250 -4.52 15.00 -3.82
C VAL A 250 -4.19 15.98 -4.95
N ASN A 251 -3.94 15.50 -6.18
CA ASN A 251 -3.48 16.36 -7.28
C ASN A 251 -4.17 16.15 -8.63
N GLU A 252 -5.32 15.50 -8.65
CA GLU A 252 -6.14 15.25 -9.83
C GLU A 252 -6.46 16.55 -10.58
N ASN A 253 -6.76 17.62 -9.84
CA ASN A 253 -7.01 18.94 -10.43
C ASN A 253 -5.79 19.49 -11.18
N VAL A 254 -4.56 19.15 -10.78
CA VAL A 254 -3.33 19.49 -11.50
C VAL A 254 -3.14 18.57 -12.70
N ILE A 255 -3.26 17.26 -12.50
CA ILE A 255 -3.06 16.26 -13.55
C ILE A 255 -3.99 16.52 -14.73
N PHE A 256 -5.28 16.79 -14.46
CA PHE A 256 -6.29 17.02 -15.48
C PHE A 256 -6.40 18.50 -15.90
N GLY A 257 -6.11 19.44 -15.01
CA GLY A 257 -6.24 20.88 -15.29
C GLY A 257 -5.06 21.50 -16.05
N LEU A 258 -3.83 21.03 -15.84
CA LEU A 258 -2.60 21.44 -16.56
C LEU A 258 -2.26 20.51 -17.75
N PRO A 259 -3.22 19.67 -18.17
CA PRO A 259 -3.00 18.28 -18.61
C PRO A 259 -1.54 17.80 -18.51
N VAL A 260 -1.14 17.24 -17.37
CA VAL A 260 0.20 16.64 -17.22
C VAL A 260 0.37 15.44 -18.17
N THR A 261 -0.71 14.70 -18.38
CA THR A 261 -0.75 13.52 -19.25
C THR A 261 -0.25 13.86 -20.66
N LYS A 262 0.82 13.18 -21.10
CA LYS A 262 1.45 13.31 -22.42
C LYS A 262 1.91 14.75 -22.77
N ASN A 263 1.98 15.65 -21.80
CA ASN A 263 2.46 17.02 -22.02
C ASN A 263 3.98 17.07 -21.94
N LYS A 264 4.63 17.25 -23.09
CA LYS A 264 6.11 17.29 -23.20
C LYS A 264 6.75 18.34 -22.28
N LYS A 265 6.12 19.49 -22.07
CA LYS A 265 6.62 20.54 -21.17
C LYS A 265 6.54 20.12 -19.70
N ALA A 266 5.50 19.38 -19.34
CA ALA A 266 5.30 18.90 -17.97
C ALA A 266 6.16 17.68 -17.64
N PHE A 267 6.66 16.93 -18.63
CA PHE A 267 7.41 15.70 -18.40
C PHE A 267 8.61 15.88 -17.46
N LEU A 268 9.48 16.85 -17.74
CA LEU A 268 10.70 17.03 -16.96
C LEU A 268 10.42 17.46 -15.49
N PRO A 269 9.63 18.51 -15.21
CA PRO A 269 9.32 18.88 -13.83
C PRO A 269 8.48 17.82 -13.09
N PHE A 270 7.53 17.17 -13.77
CA PHE A 270 6.65 16.19 -13.14
C PHE A 270 7.33 14.84 -12.91
N VAL A 271 7.96 14.27 -13.94
CA VAL A 271 8.55 12.93 -13.87
C VAL A 271 9.92 13.00 -13.21
N ILE A 272 10.85 13.79 -13.73
CA ILE A 272 12.21 13.83 -13.20
C ILE A 272 12.27 14.64 -11.90
N GLY A 273 11.70 15.86 -11.91
CA GLY A 273 11.64 16.69 -10.70
C GLY A 273 10.86 16.00 -9.57
N GLY A 274 9.69 15.45 -9.88
CA GLY A 274 8.90 14.66 -8.95
C GLY A 274 9.64 13.45 -8.38
N THR A 275 10.38 12.71 -9.20
CA THR A 275 11.20 11.58 -8.73
C THR A 275 12.29 12.04 -7.76
N ILE A 276 13.05 13.08 -8.12
CA ILE A 276 14.13 13.59 -7.28
C ILE A 276 13.59 14.07 -5.94
N LEU A 277 12.55 14.90 -5.96
CA LEU A 277 11.96 15.47 -4.76
C LEU A 277 11.30 14.39 -3.90
N GLY A 278 10.55 13.47 -4.52
CA GLY A 278 9.87 12.40 -3.80
C GLY A 278 10.83 11.38 -3.17
N SER A 279 11.99 11.17 -3.79
CA SER A 279 13.00 10.22 -3.30
C SER A 279 13.97 10.83 -2.30
N PHE A 280 14.09 12.16 -2.25
CA PHE A 280 15.03 12.85 -1.35
C PHE A 280 14.90 12.40 0.12
N PRO A 281 13.68 12.26 0.70
CA PRO A 281 13.55 11.82 2.09
C PRO A 281 13.96 10.36 2.30
N PHE A 282 13.78 9.50 1.29
CA PHE A 282 14.24 8.09 1.33
C PHE A 282 15.76 8.00 1.42
N VAL A 283 16.49 8.87 0.72
CA VAL A 283 17.95 8.97 0.82
C VAL A 283 18.35 9.47 2.20
N LEU A 284 17.66 10.47 2.76
CA LEU A 284 17.94 10.94 4.13
C LEU A 284 17.71 9.86 5.18
N MET A 285 16.65 9.05 5.04
CA MET A 285 16.39 7.91 5.92
C MET A 285 17.47 6.83 5.81
N ALA A 286 17.94 6.54 4.59
CA ALA A 286 19.02 5.58 4.36
C ALA A 286 20.35 6.03 4.97
N LEU A 287 20.63 7.34 4.93
CA LEU A 287 21.83 7.94 5.53
C LEU A 287 21.71 8.19 7.04
N GLY A 288 20.55 7.95 7.65
CA GLY A 288 20.30 8.19 9.08
C GLY A 288 20.06 9.65 9.47
N TYR A 289 19.87 10.56 8.50
CA TYR A 289 19.53 11.96 8.77
C TYR A 289 18.05 12.18 9.09
N LEU A 290 17.20 11.22 8.74
CA LEU A 290 15.77 11.22 9.04
C LEU A 290 15.36 9.87 9.62
N ASN A 291 14.46 9.87 10.61
CA ASN A 291 13.95 8.63 11.18
C ASN A 291 13.11 7.85 10.16
N LYS A 292 13.19 6.52 10.24
CA LYS A 292 12.37 5.61 9.45
C LYS A 292 10.93 5.52 10.00
N PRO A 293 9.95 5.15 9.17
CA PRO A 293 8.54 5.20 9.52
C PRO A 293 8.12 4.16 10.56
N ILE A 294 7.25 4.57 11.48
CA ILE A 294 6.57 3.69 12.44
C ILE A 294 5.05 3.93 12.47
N PHE A 295 4.53 4.73 11.55
CA PHE A 295 3.13 5.11 11.49
C PHE A 295 2.72 5.38 10.04
N ASP A 296 1.46 5.08 9.70
CA ASP A 296 0.87 5.41 8.40
C ASP A 296 -0.16 6.54 8.61
N ALA A 297 0.22 7.79 8.32
CA ALA A 297 -0.60 8.99 8.57
C ALA A 297 -1.26 9.53 7.28
N PRO A 298 -2.03 8.75 6.50
CA PRO A 298 -2.39 9.15 5.16
C PRO A 298 -3.29 10.38 5.16
N TYR A 299 -2.90 11.40 4.40
CA TYR A 299 -3.70 12.57 4.05
C TYR A 299 -4.05 13.51 5.22
N LEU A 300 -3.14 13.70 6.18
CA LEU A 300 -3.32 14.64 7.31
C LEU A 300 -2.74 16.04 7.05
N GLY A 301 -2.32 16.30 5.82
CA GLY A 301 -1.75 17.57 5.41
C GLY A 301 -0.22 17.55 5.49
N ILE A 302 0.44 18.18 4.52
CA ILE A 302 1.89 18.07 4.26
C ILE A 302 2.74 17.95 5.53
N PHE A 303 2.67 18.91 6.45
CA PHE A 303 3.58 18.94 7.61
C PHE A 303 3.20 17.96 8.72
N ILE A 304 1.90 17.81 8.98
CA ILE A 304 1.40 16.93 10.05
C ILE A 304 1.66 15.48 9.65
N GLU A 305 1.34 15.13 8.42
CA GLU A 305 1.60 13.80 7.86
C GLU A 305 3.10 13.49 7.84
N GLY A 306 3.94 14.43 7.37
CA GLY A 306 5.40 14.29 7.39
C GLY A 306 5.97 14.08 8.79
N PHE A 307 5.47 14.80 9.79
CA PHE A 307 5.88 14.58 11.18
C PHE A 307 5.39 13.23 11.71
N LEU A 308 4.13 12.88 11.52
CA LEU A 308 3.52 11.70 12.13
C LEU A 308 4.09 10.39 11.59
N VAL A 309 4.51 10.33 10.32
CA VAL A 309 4.98 9.08 9.70
C VAL A 309 6.17 8.45 10.47
N ASN A 310 7.04 9.28 11.03
CA ASN A 310 8.27 8.89 11.72
C ASN A 310 8.51 9.60 13.07
N PHE A 311 7.55 10.42 13.51
CA PHE A 311 7.64 11.28 14.70
C PHE A 311 8.91 12.14 14.76
N ASP A 312 9.36 12.62 13.59
CA ASP A 312 10.58 13.38 13.43
C ASP A 312 10.27 14.81 12.96
N TYR A 313 10.59 15.81 13.78
CA TYR A 313 10.35 17.21 13.43
C TYR A 313 11.17 17.66 12.21
N ARG A 314 12.29 16.98 11.92
CA ARG A 314 13.10 17.25 10.72
C ARG A 314 12.31 17.01 9.43
N SER A 315 11.29 16.14 9.46
CA SER A 315 10.37 15.93 8.33
C SER A 315 9.68 17.23 7.89
N ILE A 316 9.40 18.17 8.80
CA ILE A 316 8.80 19.46 8.46
C ILE A 316 9.76 20.27 7.58
N ILE A 317 11.05 20.29 7.94
CA ILE A 317 12.11 20.97 7.18
C ILE A 317 12.28 20.31 5.81
N VAL A 318 12.28 18.98 5.78
CA VAL A 318 12.37 18.20 4.54
C VAL A 318 11.19 18.51 3.61
N ASN A 319 9.97 18.58 4.13
CA ASN A 319 8.78 18.92 3.33
C ASN A 319 8.85 20.36 2.81
N LEU A 320 9.37 21.31 3.59
CA LEU A 320 9.66 22.67 3.11
C LEU A 320 10.68 22.68 1.97
N ILE A 321 11.73 21.86 2.05
CA ILE A 321 12.71 21.68 0.97
C ILE A 321 12.04 21.09 -0.26
N GLN A 322 11.15 20.10 -0.12
CA GLN A 322 10.39 19.53 -1.23
C GLN A 322 9.47 20.57 -1.90
N ILE A 323 8.78 21.43 -1.12
CA ILE A 323 7.98 22.54 -1.65
C ILE A 323 8.85 23.53 -2.43
N GLY A 324 9.96 23.98 -1.83
CA GLY A 324 10.89 24.91 -2.46
C GLY A 324 11.50 24.33 -3.74
N GLY A 325 11.93 23.06 -3.71
CA GLY A 325 12.42 22.34 -4.86
C GLY A 325 11.36 22.24 -5.96
N SER A 326 10.13 21.89 -5.60
CA SER A 326 9.00 21.83 -6.55
C SER A 326 8.79 23.17 -7.26
N LEU A 327 8.76 24.28 -6.51
CA LEU A 327 8.67 25.63 -7.08
C LEU A 327 9.78 25.90 -8.10
N LEU A 328 11.03 25.53 -7.79
CA LEU A 328 12.17 25.72 -8.69
C LEU A 328 12.05 24.85 -9.95
N PHE A 329 11.76 23.56 -9.80
CA PHE A 329 11.58 22.64 -10.93
C PHE A 329 10.49 23.14 -11.88
N TRP A 330 9.32 23.49 -11.35
CA TRP A 330 8.22 24.01 -12.18
C TRP A 330 8.54 25.37 -12.78
N LYS A 331 9.09 26.33 -12.02
CA LYS A 331 9.42 27.67 -12.53
C LYS A 331 10.42 27.64 -13.68
N PHE A 332 11.45 26.81 -13.60
CA PHE A 332 12.52 26.80 -14.60
C PHE A 332 12.26 25.86 -15.77
N LEU A 333 11.58 24.73 -15.54
CA LEU A 333 11.39 23.69 -16.56
C LEU A 333 10.01 23.72 -17.21
N TYR A 334 9.03 24.39 -16.60
CA TYR A 334 7.69 24.58 -17.16
C TYR A 334 7.47 26.05 -17.54
N ARG A 335 7.56 26.34 -18.84
CA ARG A 335 7.23 27.67 -19.39
C ARG A 335 5.83 27.64 -20.03
N GLU A 336 4.86 28.26 -19.36
CA GLU A 336 3.61 28.70 -20.00
C GLU A 336 3.98 29.80 -21.00
N ASN A 337 3.56 29.64 -22.26
CA ASN A 337 3.85 30.64 -23.30
C ASN A 337 3.03 31.91 -23.06
#